data_AF-A0A369K3E5-F1
#
_entry.id   AF-A0A369K3E5-F1
#
_cell.length_a   1.000
_cell.length_b   1.000
_cell.length_c   1.000
_cell.angle_alpha   90.00
_cell.angle_beta   90.00
_cell.angle_gamma   90.00
#
_symmetry.space_group_name_H-M   'P 1'
#
loop_
_entity.id
_entity.type
_entity.pdbx_description
1 polymer ?
#
loop_
_entity_poly.entity_id
_entity_poly.type
_entity_poly.pdbx_seq_one_letter_code
_entity_poly.pdbx_strand_id
1 'polypeptide(L)'
;MEDASSVDKVHVLIVGGGAAGMSAAYALSQHPDRFDVTLYERSSYSGGMATSTSIDKNKYGAEFINDGVQGASPVFHNTYAMFEKLGFSASKVGMQVSFGKDPETEFWSNVFPSQVTDKFRADIKKFGTVLKIIKALEPVFAVISVSLMLLIFRFSKEFGEVMVFPLVALFFGTGNQTPFVSSAILERVFMDPNMRLFEYSPESFLASIPTMYAFPRLSLVYDAWRALVEEQGQGAARIIYNREVTRVERTSDKAGGVRMWSRPTSGTDNNQDVVDPGEESQESFDEIIICTDADAALTLLGKDASWLERHVLGNVKYLWDATVTHNDLAYMEKYYRVRYDPSLCSKEGLDDADKQKKFDFAKRHFSPLYFVRSYPNDKRRVEMSFDLTCYQPQFDEASSYAPHASAEAKPGPSSDSNKEEQPFPASTPLEKHVFQTIFLDNSLESSRLWSKDDINPDSVIMQKWWKQQSHRWQHYAGTVPWMGLINGKNHTYFAGAWTILNMHEIAVVSGFAAAYRLGAAYPFLNDEKCKRLFTLCLAANHMARLRREDRNGIFA
;
A
#
# COMPACT_ATOMS: atom_id res chain seq x y z
N MET A 1 -41.10 -37.46 -2.80
CA MET A 1 -39.63 -37.62 -2.82
C MET A 1 -39.07 -36.28 -2.42
N GLU A 2 -38.30 -36.33 -1.33
CA GLU A 2 -37.78 -35.30 -0.42
C GLU A 2 -37.91 -33.82 -0.81
N ASP A 3 -38.58 -33.12 0.10
CA ASP A 3 -38.63 -31.68 0.31
C ASP A 3 -37.20 -31.12 0.35
N ALA A 4 -36.83 -30.35 -0.68
CA ALA A 4 -35.60 -29.58 -0.70
C ALA A 4 -35.76 -28.46 0.32
N SER A 5 -35.49 -28.74 1.59
CA SER A 5 -35.36 -27.74 2.63
C SER A 5 -34.36 -26.70 2.13
N SER A 6 -34.84 -25.51 1.77
CA SER A 6 -33.98 -24.37 1.46
C SER A 6 -33.12 -24.13 2.70
N VAL A 7 -31.84 -24.43 2.61
CA VAL A 7 -30.90 -24.03 3.66
C VAL A 7 -30.94 -22.50 3.69
N ASP A 8 -31.35 -21.92 4.82
CA ASP A 8 -31.36 -20.47 4.97
C ASP A 8 -29.95 -19.92 4.70
N LYS A 9 -29.87 -18.90 3.83
CA LYS A 9 -28.60 -18.26 3.49
C LYS A 9 -28.06 -17.54 4.72
N VAL A 10 -26.74 -17.56 4.88
CA VAL A 10 -26.09 -16.77 5.92
C VAL A 10 -26.08 -15.30 5.49
N HIS A 11 -26.68 -14.43 6.29
CA HIS A 11 -26.72 -12.98 6.06
C HIS A 11 -25.42 -12.34 6.57
N VAL A 12 -24.59 -11.85 5.66
CA VAL A 12 -23.27 -11.30 5.96
C VAL A 12 -23.25 -9.80 5.70
N LEU A 13 -22.91 -9.02 6.73
CA LEU A 13 -22.58 -7.61 6.60
C LEU A 13 -21.08 -7.42 6.38
N ILE A 14 -20.71 -6.62 5.40
CA ILE A 14 -19.33 -6.15 5.20
C ILE A 14 -19.31 -4.64 5.41
N VAL A 15 -18.42 -4.16 6.28
CA VAL A 15 -18.31 -2.72 6.61
C VAL A 15 -17.02 -2.17 6.03
N GLY A 16 -17.14 -1.29 5.02
CA GLY A 16 -16.03 -0.65 4.31
C GLY A 16 -15.79 -1.25 2.93
N GLY A 17 -15.91 -0.41 1.90
CA GLY A 17 -15.75 -0.72 0.48
C GLY A 17 -14.31 -0.56 -0.04
N GLY A 18 -13.31 -0.72 0.82
CA GLY A 18 -11.90 -0.76 0.40
C GLY A 18 -11.51 -2.09 -0.26
N ALA A 19 -10.23 -2.25 -0.62
CA ALA A 19 -9.69 -3.49 -1.21
C ALA A 19 -10.07 -4.77 -0.44
N ALA A 20 -10.03 -4.74 0.89
CA ALA A 20 -10.40 -5.87 1.74
C ALA A 20 -11.90 -6.21 1.64
N GLY A 21 -12.78 -5.21 1.75
CA GLY A 21 -14.23 -5.41 1.68
C GLY A 21 -14.68 -5.89 0.31
N MET A 22 -14.16 -5.30 -0.76
CA MET A 22 -14.47 -5.73 -2.14
C MET A 22 -13.98 -7.15 -2.42
N SER A 23 -12.85 -7.55 -1.85
CA SER A 23 -12.33 -8.92 -1.96
C SER A 23 -13.21 -9.92 -1.21
N ALA A 24 -13.63 -9.58 0.01
CA ALA A 24 -14.54 -10.41 0.79
C ALA A 24 -15.92 -10.55 0.10
N ALA A 25 -16.48 -9.43 -0.38
CA ALA A 25 -17.75 -9.41 -1.10
C ALA A 25 -17.69 -10.27 -2.37
N TYR A 26 -16.62 -10.16 -3.15
CA TYR A 26 -16.41 -10.98 -4.33
C TYR A 26 -16.32 -12.48 -4.04
N ALA A 27 -15.55 -12.88 -3.02
CA ALA A 27 -15.45 -14.29 -2.66
C ALA A 27 -16.80 -14.86 -2.19
N LEU A 28 -17.56 -14.13 -1.38
CA LEU A 28 -18.88 -14.56 -0.91
C LEU A 28 -19.93 -14.58 -2.05
N SER A 29 -19.89 -13.60 -2.96
CA SER A 29 -20.84 -13.48 -4.07
C SER A 29 -20.82 -14.65 -5.05
N GLN A 30 -19.74 -15.44 -5.08
CA GLN A 30 -19.65 -16.66 -5.89
C GLN A 30 -20.46 -17.83 -5.34
N HIS A 31 -21.07 -17.67 -4.17
CA HIS A 31 -21.91 -18.68 -3.51
C HIS A 31 -23.29 -18.09 -3.15
N PRO A 32 -24.06 -17.59 -4.13
CA PRO A 32 -25.33 -16.91 -3.89
C PRO A 32 -26.42 -17.85 -3.34
N ASP A 33 -26.20 -19.16 -3.41
CA ASP A 33 -27.01 -20.21 -2.79
C ASP A 33 -26.79 -20.33 -1.27
N ARG A 34 -25.67 -19.80 -0.75
CA ARG A 34 -25.26 -19.94 0.66
C ARG A 34 -25.19 -18.63 1.43
N PHE A 35 -24.98 -17.51 0.75
CA PHE A 35 -24.80 -16.21 1.39
C PHE A 35 -25.74 -15.15 0.82
N ASP A 36 -26.24 -14.28 1.70
CA ASP A 36 -26.85 -12.99 1.38
C ASP A 36 -25.90 -11.89 1.90
N VAL A 37 -25.25 -11.15 1.00
CA VAL A 37 -24.15 -10.24 1.30
C VAL A 37 -24.59 -8.80 1.12
N THR A 38 -24.40 -8.00 2.18
CA THR A 38 -24.54 -6.54 2.12
C THR A 38 -23.22 -5.88 2.44
N LEU A 39 -22.69 -5.05 1.53
CA LEU A 39 -21.56 -4.18 1.82
C LEU A 39 -22.04 -2.75 2.02
N TYR A 40 -21.66 -2.14 3.14
CA TYR A 40 -21.87 -0.71 3.41
C TYR A 40 -20.58 0.08 3.31
N GLU A 41 -20.61 1.13 2.48
CA GLU A 41 -19.53 2.10 2.30
C GLU A 41 -20.09 3.51 2.53
N ARG A 42 -19.41 4.26 3.41
CA ARG A 42 -19.84 5.62 3.80
C ARG A 42 -19.63 6.66 2.70
N SER A 43 -18.74 6.38 1.75
CA SER A 43 -18.41 7.22 0.61
C SER A 43 -19.34 6.92 -0.58
N SER A 44 -19.31 7.78 -1.59
CA SER A 44 -20.10 7.62 -2.83
C SER A 44 -19.48 6.63 -3.83
N TYR A 45 -18.37 5.99 -3.46
CA TYR A 45 -17.60 5.06 -4.29
C TYR A 45 -16.85 4.04 -3.41
N SER A 46 -16.50 2.89 -3.98
CA SER A 46 -15.56 1.92 -3.38
C SER A 46 -14.11 2.22 -3.78
N GLY A 47 -13.15 1.74 -2.99
CA GLY A 47 -11.72 1.95 -3.19
C GLY A 47 -10.97 2.26 -1.90
N GLY A 48 -11.62 2.97 -0.98
CA GLY A 48 -10.98 3.48 0.22
C GLY A 48 -9.80 4.40 -0.15
N MET A 49 -8.57 3.94 0.09
CA MET A 49 -7.35 4.65 -0.30
C MET A 49 -6.93 4.44 -1.77
N ALA A 50 -7.56 3.51 -2.48
CA ALA A 50 -7.32 3.25 -3.89
C ALA A 50 -8.21 4.14 -4.76
N THR A 51 -7.86 5.42 -4.88
CA THR A 51 -8.67 6.44 -5.57
C THR A 51 -8.00 6.97 -6.84
N SER A 52 -8.84 7.39 -7.78
CA SER A 52 -8.41 8.20 -8.91
C SER A 52 -9.18 9.52 -8.93
N THR A 53 -8.47 10.61 -9.25
CA THR A 53 -9.03 11.95 -9.39
C THR A 53 -8.86 12.45 -10.81
N SER A 54 -9.91 13.04 -11.38
CA SER A 54 -9.85 13.68 -12.70
C SER A 54 -9.03 14.97 -12.65
N ILE A 55 -8.19 15.20 -13.66
CA ILE A 55 -7.38 16.41 -13.82
C ILE A 55 -7.49 16.96 -15.25
N ASP A 56 -7.08 18.20 -15.47
CA ASP A 56 -7.14 18.85 -16.78
C ASP A 56 -6.07 18.30 -17.75
N LYS A 57 -6.51 17.49 -18.71
CA LYS A 57 -5.66 16.90 -19.76
C LYS A 57 -4.90 17.95 -20.57
N ASN A 58 -5.52 19.08 -20.91
CA ASN A 58 -4.88 20.10 -21.74
C ASN A 58 -3.75 20.80 -20.97
N LYS A 59 -3.92 20.93 -19.65
CA LYS A 59 -2.91 21.54 -18.77
C LYS A 59 -1.78 20.58 -18.43
N TYR A 60 -2.11 19.32 -18.09
CA TYR A 60 -1.18 18.39 -17.44
C TYR A 60 -0.80 17.15 -18.27
N GLY A 61 -1.44 16.93 -19.42
CA GLY A 61 -1.15 15.79 -20.31
C GLY A 61 -1.93 14.50 -20.00
N ALA A 62 -2.68 14.43 -18.88
CA ALA A 62 -3.49 13.28 -18.51
C ALA A 62 -4.89 13.69 -18.00
N GLU A 63 -5.87 12.80 -18.16
CA GLU A 63 -7.26 13.03 -17.72
C GLU A 63 -7.50 12.67 -16.25
N PHE A 64 -6.58 11.91 -15.65
CA PHE A 64 -6.69 11.47 -14.27
C PHE A 64 -5.31 11.21 -13.65
N ILE A 65 -5.29 11.17 -12.32
CA ILE A 65 -4.21 10.62 -11.50
C ILE A 65 -4.80 9.59 -10.54
N ASN A 66 -4.02 8.58 -10.18
CA ASN A 66 -4.23 7.85 -8.93
C ASN A 66 -3.60 8.66 -7.79
N ASP A 67 -4.41 9.13 -6.84
CA ASP A 67 -3.98 10.09 -5.81
C ASP A 67 -3.72 9.47 -4.42
N GLY A 68 -4.02 8.18 -4.26
CA GLY A 68 -3.72 7.40 -3.05
C GLY A 68 -2.78 6.24 -3.35
N VAL A 69 -3.31 5.02 -3.52
CA VAL A 69 -2.52 3.88 -4.00
C VAL A 69 -2.13 4.11 -5.46
N GLN A 70 -0.84 4.09 -5.79
CA GLN A 70 -0.36 4.39 -7.14
C GLN A 70 0.13 3.15 -7.89
N GLY A 71 0.75 2.21 -7.18
CA GLY A 71 1.42 1.06 -7.78
C GLY A 71 1.96 0.08 -6.74
N ALA A 72 2.59 -0.99 -7.21
CA ALA A 72 3.18 -1.99 -6.34
C ALA A 72 4.31 -2.77 -7.02
N SER A 73 4.96 -3.64 -6.23
CA SER A 73 6.00 -4.52 -6.73
C SER A 73 5.41 -5.71 -7.51
N PRO A 74 6.23 -6.43 -8.30
CA PRO A 74 5.78 -7.58 -9.08
C PRO A 74 5.18 -8.75 -8.26
N VAL A 75 5.35 -8.75 -6.94
CA VAL A 75 4.92 -9.83 -6.03
C VAL A 75 3.48 -9.68 -5.54
N PHE A 76 2.76 -8.63 -5.94
CA PHE A 76 1.35 -8.37 -5.60
C PHE A 76 0.39 -9.24 -6.45
N HIS A 77 0.63 -10.56 -6.42
CA HIS A 77 0.01 -11.51 -7.34
C HIS A 77 -1.52 -11.56 -7.23
N ASN A 78 -2.10 -11.47 -6.03
CA ASN A 78 -3.56 -11.47 -5.87
C ASN A 78 -4.20 -10.19 -6.39
N THR A 79 -3.54 -9.04 -6.18
CA THR A 79 -3.99 -7.75 -6.70
C THR A 79 -4.01 -7.77 -8.22
N TYR A 80 -2.92 -8.22 -8.87
CA TYR A 80 -2.86 -8.31 -10.33
C TYR A 80 -3.84 -9.33 -10.89
N ALA A 81 -3.98 -10.51 -10.26
CA ALA A 81 -4.97 -11.50 -10.68
C ALA A 81 -6.40 -10.96 -10.60
N MET A 82 -6.73 -10.12 -9.60
CA MET A 82 -8.01 -9.42 -9.59
C MET A 82 -8.12 -8.37 -10.69
N PHE A 83 -7.09 -7.57 -10.94
CA PHE A 83 -7.12 -6.60 -12.05
C PHE A 83 -7.37 -7.30 -13.39
N GLU A 84 -6.63 -8.38 -13.67
CA GLU A 84 -6.79 -9.17 -14.89
C GLU A 84 -8.20 -9.74 -15.00
N LYS A 85 -8.75 -10.26 -13.90
CA LYS A 85 -10.12 -10.77 -13.85
C LYS A 85 -11.17 -9.69 -14.12
N LEU A 86 -10.87 -8.44 -13.78
CA LEU A 86 -11.72 -7.28 -14.03
C LEU A 86 -11.48 -6.65 -15.42
N GLY A 87 -10.56 -7.19 -16.22
CA GLY A 87 -10.24 -6.67 -17.54
C GLY A 87 -9.24 -5.50 -17.57
N PHE A 88 -8.43 -5.36 -16.51
CA PHE A 88 -7.41 -4.32 -16.37
C PHE A 88 -6.01 -4.92 -16.21
N SER A 89 -5.00 -4.16 -16.61
CA SER A 89 -3.59 -4.52 -16.44
C SER A 89 -2.79 -3.38 -15.82
N ALA A 90 -1.82 -3.72 -14.97
CA ALA A 90 -0.87 -2.75 -14.44
C ALA A 90 0.29 -2.53 -15.43
N SER A 91 0.88 -1.33 -15.44
CA SER A 91 1.94 -0.96 -16.39
C SER A 91 3.31 -0.95 -15.72
N LYS A 92 4.33 -1.48 -16.38
CA LYS A 92 5.71 -1.47 -15.83
C LYS A 92 6.24 -0.04 -15.73
N VAL A 93 6.92 0.24 -14.62
CA VAL A 93 7.63 1.50 -14.39
C VAL A 93 8.95 1.24 -13.68
N GLY A 94 10.02 1.94 -14.08
CA GLY A 94 11.32 1.84 -13.46
C GLY A 94 11.41 2.79 -12.26
N MET A 95 11.57 2.25 -11.04
CA MET A 95 11.53 3.08 -9.84
C MET A 95 12.88 3.77 -9.58
N GLN A 96 13.05 4.95 -10.16
CA GLN A 96 14.15 5.85 -9.86
C GLN A 96 13.84 6.70 -8.63
N VAL A 97 14.78 6.79 -7.69
CA VAL A 97 14.61 7.50 -6.42
C VAL A 97 15.74 8.51 -6.22
N SER A 98 15.39 9.70 -5.74
CA SER A 98 16.32 10.75 -5.34
C SER A 98 16.18 11.05 -3.85
N PHE A 99 17.26 10.86 -3.10
CA PHE A 99 17.32 11.18 -1.67
C PHE A 99 18.17 12.43 -1.45
N GLY A 100 17.70 13.35 -0.60
CA GLY A 100 18.46 14.54 -0.24
C GLY A 100 18.76 15.50 -1.40
N LYS A 101 19.45 16.60 -1.12
CA LYS A 101 19.80 17.61 -2.14
C LYS A 101 21.29 17.94 -2.19
N ASP A 102 21.93 18.11 -1.03
CA ASP A 102 23.34 18.51 -0.98
C ASP A 102 24.26 17.39 -1.53
N PRO A 103 25.11 17.65 -2.54
CA PRO A 103 25.91 16.61 -3.20
C PRO A 103 26.84 15.84 -2.26
N GLU A 104 27.38 16.50 -1.23
CA GLU A 104 28.45 15.97 -0.39
C GLU A 104 27.91 15.33 0.89
N THR A 105 26.77 15.81 1.38
CA THR A 105 26.27 15.47 2.72
C THR A 105 24.93 14.72 2.71
N GLU A 106 24.12 14.83 1.66
CA GLU A 106 22.75 14.31 1.66
C GLU A 106 22.35 13.52 0.42
N PHE A 107 22.84 13.89 -0.76
CA PHE A 107 22.36 13.33 -2.02
C PHE A 107 22.84 11.90 -2.27
N TRP A 108 21.89 11.00 -2.50
CA TRP A 108 22.15 9.69 -3.09
C TRP A 108 20.94 9.18 -3.87
N SER A 109 21.16 8.18 -4.72
CA SER A 109 20.15 7.62 -5.60
C SER A 109 20.43 6.15 -5.88
N ASN A 110 19.42 5.40 -6.32
CA ASN A 110 19.60 4.05 -6.85
C ASN A 110 20.04 4.02 -8.33
N VAL A 111 20.12 5.17 -9.00
CA VAL A 111 20.49 5.26 -10.43
C VAL A 111 22.01 5.21 -10.62
N PHE A 112 22.77 5.92 -9.77
CA PHE A 112 24.23 5.97 -9.84
C PHE A 112 24.86 6.20 -8.46
N PRO A 113 26.10 5.73 -8.21
CA PRO A 113 26.82 6.03 -6.97
C PRO A 113 27.10 7.53 -6.82
N SER A 114 26.90 8.07 -5.62
CA SER A 114 27.13 9.48 -5.26
C SER A 114 28.28 9.65 -4.28
N GLN A 115 28.69 10.90 -4.03
CA GLN A 115 29.71 11.21 -3.02
C GLN A 115 29.28 10.76 -1.60
N VAL A 116 27.97 10.80 -1.30
CA VAL A 116 27.42 10.30 -0.02
C VAL A 116 27.57 8.78 0.09
N THR A 117 27.39 8.03 -1.01
CA THR A 117 27.65 6.58 -1.00
C THR A 117 29.13 6.25 -0.80
N ASP A 118 30.04 7.10 -1.27
CA ASP A 118 31.48 6.97 -0.99
C ASP A 118 31.76 7.21 0.51
N LYS A 119 31.22 8.30 1.06
CA LYS A 119 31.36 8.67 2.48
C LYS A 119 30.92 7.54 3.42
N PHE A 120 29.79 6.89 3.13
CA PHE A 120 29.23 5.84 3.97
C PHE A 120 29.58 4.41 3.54
N ARG A 121 30.55 4.20 2.65
CA ARG A 121 30.93 2.88 2.11
C ARG A 121 31.15 1.81 3.18
N ALA A 122 31.81 2.15 4.28
CA ALA A 122 32.07 1.22 5.38
C ALA A 122 30.77 0.81 6.13
N ASP A 123 29.90 1.78 6.42
CA ASP A 123 28.60 1.53 7.03
C ASP A 123 27.69 0.73 6.08
N ILE A 124 27.67 1.05 4.79
CA ILE A 124 26.92 0.30 3.76
C ILE A 124 27.33 -1.17 3.79
N LYS A 125 28.62 -1.50 3.69
CA LYS A 125 29.11 -2.90 3.72
C LYS A 125 28.71 -3.62 5.00
N LYS A 126 28.84 -2.94 6.14
CA LYS A 126 28.43 -3.47 7.45
C LYS A 126 26.93 -3.75 7.52
N PHE A 127 26.11 -2.88 6.93
CA PHE A 127 24.66 -3.04 6.87
C PHE A 127 24.25 -4.36 6.20
N GLY A 128 24.90 -4.76 5.11
CA GLY A 128 24.64 -6.05 4.45
C GLY A 128 24.92 -7.26 5.34
N THR A 129 25.95 -7.18 6.19
CA THR A 129 26.22 -8.23 7.20
C THR A 129 25.14 -8.23 8.29
N VAL A 130 24.70 -7.07 8.74
CA VAL A 130 23.65 -6.93 9.75
C VAL A 130 22.30 -7.46 9.26
N LEU A 131 21.93 -7.24 7.99
CA LEU A 131 20.72 -7.83 7.39
C LEU A 131 20.71 -9.37 7.53
N LYS A 132 21.84 -10.03 7.30
CA LYS A 132 21.96 -11.49 7.46
C LYS A 132 21.79 -11.92 8.93
N ILE A 133 22.28 -11.12 9.88
CA ILE A 133 22.10 -11.38 11.32
C ILE A 133 20.64 -11.23 11.72
N ILE A 134 19.99 -10.15 11.26
CA ILE A 134 18.56 -9.90 11.51
C ILE A 134 17.73 -11.08 10.98
N LYS A 135 18.00 -11.54 9.77
CA LYS A 135 17.35 -12.72 9.18
C LYS A 135 17.48 -13.96 10.05
N ALA A 136 18.70 -14.24 10.53
CA ALA A 136 18.97 -15.41 11.36
C ALA A 136 18.29 -15.34 12.74
N LEU A 137 18.06 -14.12 13.26
CA LEU A 137 17.51 -13.85 14.59
C LEU A 137 16.16 -13.12 14.51
N GLU A 138 15.37 -13.41 13.46
CA GLU A 138 14.18 -12.64 13.10
C GLU A 138 13.19 -12.41 14.26
N PRO A 139 12.82 -13.41 15.10
CA PRO A 139 11.89 -13.20 16.20
C PRO A 139 12.38 -12.17 17.23
N VAL A 140 13.69 -12.07 17.45
CA VAL A 140 14.29 -11.09 18.35
C VAL A 140 14.25 -9.70 17.72
N PHE A 141 14.61 -9.60 16.43
CA PHE A 141 14.64 -8.33 15.72
C PHE A 141 13.26 -7.82 15.29
N ALA A 142 12.23 -8.66 15.38
CA ALA A 142 10.84 -8.25 15.19
C ALA A 142 10.41 -7.16 16.19
N VAL A 143 10.95 -7.22 17.42
CA VAL A 143 10.65 -6.25 18.49
C VAL A 143 11.76 -5.21 18.70
N ILE A 144 12.81 -5.21 17.87
CA ILE A 144 13.89 -4.22 17.92
C ILE A 144 13.65 -3.17 16.84
N SER A 145 13.61 -1.90 17.22
CA SER A 145 13.44 -0.81 16.26
C SER A 145 14.69 -0.57 15.42
N VAL A 146 14.53 0.01 14.22
CA VAL A 146 15.66 0.42 13.36
C VAL A 146 16.65 1.30 14.12
N SER A 147 16.19 2.28 14.89
CA SER A 147 17.09 3.14 15.68
C SER A 147 17.92 2.38 16.72
N LEU A 148 17.30 1.40 17.40
CA LEU A 148 17.98 0.59 18.39
C LEU A 148 18.95 -0.39 17.72
N MET A 149 18.59 -0.96 16.58
CA MET A 149 19.48 -1.77 15.75
C MET A 149 20.72 -0.97 15.33
N LEU A 150 20.55 0.26 14.85
CA LEU A 150 21.67 1.12 14.47
C LEU A 150 22.63 1.38 15.65
N LEU A 151 22.09 1.55 16.85
CA LEU A 151 22.86 1.72 18.09
C LEU A 151 23.59 0.44 18.50
N ILE A 152 22.89 -0.71 18.55
CA ILE A 152 23.45 -2.01 18.94
C ILE A 152 24.66 -2.37 18.08
N PHE A 153 24.52 -2.17 16.76
CA PHE A 153 25.59 -2.47 15.83
C PHE A 153 26.59 -1.33 15.68
N ARG A 154 26.45 -0.19 16.36
CA ARG A 154 27.38 0.96 16.32
C ARG A 154 27.56 1.54 14.91
N PHE A 155 26.48 1.78 14.19
CA PHE A 155 26.52 2.55 12.94
C PHE A 155 26.78 4.03 13.22
N SER A 156 27.34 4.75 12.24
CA SER A 156 27.44 6.20 12.36
C SER A 156 26.04 6.83 12.42
N LYS A 157 25.89 7.89 13.23
CA LYS A 157 24.62 8.61 13.38
C LYS A 157 24.14 9.16 12.02
N GLU A 158 25.06 9.77 11.28
CA GLU A 158 24.76 10.38 9.98
C GLU A 158 24.32 9.35 8.93
N PHE A 159 24.88 8.14 8.93
CA PHE A 159 24.41 7.06 8.04
C PHE A 159 22.94 6.71 8.30
N GLY A 160 22.55 6.64 9.57
CA GLY A 160 21.17 6.43 9.97
C GLY A 160 20.23 7.52 9.45
N GLU A 161 20.63 8.78 9.64
CA GLU A 161 19.83 9.96 9.30
C GLU A 161 19.76 10.27 7.79
N VAL A 162 20.83 9.99 7.04
CA VAL A 162 20.93 10.32 5.61
C VAL A 162 20.51 9.17 4.70
N MET A 163 20.76 7.91 5.11
CA MET A 163 20.50 6.75 4.25
C MET A 163 19.39 5.87 4.80
N VAL A 164 19.47 5.45 6.07
CA VAL A 164 18.57 4.40 6.58
C VAL A 164 17.15 4.92 6.82
N PHE A 165 16.97 6.03 7.53
CA PHE A 165 15.61 6.55 7.80
C PHE A 165 14.91 6.99 6.51
N PRO A 166 15.51 7.76 5.60
CA PRO A 166 14.87 8.10 4.33
C PRO A 166 14.47 6.86 3.50
N LEU A 167 15.32 5.82 3.50
CA LEU A 167 15.00 4.56 2.81
C LEU A 167 13.82 3.82 3.46
N VAL A 168 13.77 3.74 4.79
CA VAL A 168 12.63 3.13 5.50
C VAL A 168 11.34 3.91 5.19
N ALA A 169 11.42 5.22 5.01
CA ALA A 169 10.27 6.06 4.69
C ALA A 169 9.74 5.74 3.29
N LEU A 170 10.63 5.54 2.30
CA LEU A 170 10.26 5.08 0.96
C LEU A 170 9.44 3.77 1.01
N PHE A 171 9.85 2.81 1.85
CA PHE A 171 9.25 1.47 1.85
C PHE A 171 7.89 1.37 2.49
N PHE A 172 7.72 2.08 3.60
CA PHE A 172 6.53 1.93 4.43
C PHE A 172 5.63 3.15 4.36
N GLY A 173 6.09 4.19 3.65
CA GLY A 173 5.55 5.54 3.70
C GLY A 173 5.70 6.19 5.07
N THR A 174 6.19 5.49 6.10
CA THR A 174 6.03 5.90 7.51
C THR A 174 7.06 6.92 7.90
N GLY A 175 6.89 8.15 7.44
CA GLY A 175 7.87 9.22 7.56
C GLY A 175 8.52 9.37 8.94
N ASN A 176 7.84 10.04 9.86
CA ASN A 176 8.42 10.37 11.16
C ASN A 176 8.51 9.15 12.11
N GLN A 177 7.97 8.00 11.71
CA GLN A 177 8.03 6.76 12.50
C GLN A 177 9.13 5.81 12.05
N THR A 178 9.87 6.13 10.98
CA THR A 178 10.98 5.32 10.48
C THR A 178 11.97 4.85 11.55
N PRO A 179 12.35 5.63 12.59
CA PRO A 179 13.28 5.14 13.60
C PRO A 179 12.70 4.01 14.48
N PHE A 180 11.37 3.94 14.56
CA PHE A 180 10.63 3.01 15.42
C PHE A 180 10.13 1.76 14.69
N VAL A 181 10.30 1.70 13.36
CA VAL A 181 9.95 0.54 12.53
C VAL A 181 10.71 -0.71 13.00
N SER A 182 10.08 -1.88 12.88
CA SER A 182 10.71 -3.17 13.20
C SER A 182 11.91 -3.46 12.28
N SER A 183 13.02 -3.90 12.86
CA SER A 183 14.23 -4.26 12.10
C SER A 183 14.03 -5.50 11.24
N ALA A 184 13.21 -6.46 11.69
CA ALA A 184 12.85 -7.62 10.88
C ALA A 184 12.11 -7.22 9.60
N ILE A 185 11.24 -6.21 9.69
CA ILE A 185 10.47 -5.71 8.54
C ILE A 185 11.36 -4.96 7.55
N LEU A 186 12.36 -4.22 8.06
CA LEU A 186 13.42 -3.65 7.23
C LEU A 186 14.26 -4.74 6.52
N GLU A 187 14.52 -5.88 7.16
CA GLU A 187 15.21 -6.99 6.48
C GLU A 187 14.36 -7.60 5.36
N ARG A 188 13.07 -7.81 5.60
CA ARG A 188 12.19 -8.48 4.64
C ARG A 188 12.08 -7.74 3.31
N VAL A 189 12.09 -6.41 3.31
CA VAL A 189 12.06 -5.61 2.07
C VAL A 189 13.32 -5.74 1.20
N PHE A 190 14.41 -6.27 1.75
CA PHE A 190 15.63 -6.63 1.02
C PHE A 190 15.73 -8.12 0.70
N MET A 191 15.26 -8.99 1.60
CA MET A 191 15.65 -10.41 1.61
C MET A 191 14.49 -11.41 1.59
N ASP A 192 13.23 -10.99 1.76
CA ASP A 192 12.06 -11.88 1.67
C ASP A 192 11.52 -11.92 0.24
N PRO A 193 11.47 -13.07 -0.44
CA PRO A 193 10.94 -13.19 -1.80
C PRO A 193 9.50 -12.68 -2.00
N ASN A 194 8.68 -12.59 -0.95
CA ASN A 194 7.30 -12.10 -1.04
C ASN A 194 7.16 -10.60 -0.77
N MET A 195 8.22 -9.96 -0.28
CA MET A 195 8.20 -8.54 0.13
C MET A 195 9.36 -7.73 -0.42
N ARG A 196 10.32 -8.37 -1.11
CA ARG A 196 11.51 -7.71 -1.63
C ARG A 196 11.11 -6.62 -2.63
N LEU A 197 11.50 -5.38 -2.31
CA LEU A 197 11.29 -4.21 -3.15
C LEU A 197 12.57 -3.81 -3.89
N PHE A 198 13.74 -4.00 -3.25
CA PHE A 198 15.03 -3.64 -3.83
C PHE A 198 16.07 -4.73 -3.64
N GLU A 199 17.10 -4.66 -4.48
CA GLU A 199 18.34 -5.38 -4.29
C GLU A 199 19.32 -4.55 -3.49
N TYR A 200 19.82 -5.12 -2.40
CA TYR A 200 20.89 -4.54 -1.62
C TYR A 200 22.21 -4.54 -2.40
N SER A 201 22.92 -3.42 -2.39
CA SER A 201 24.26 -3.26 -2.97
C SER A 201 25.28 -2.87 -1.91
N PRO A 202 26.43 -3.59 -1.81
CA PRO A 202 27.52 -3.18 -0.92
C PRO A 202 28.28 -1.93 -1.41
N GLU A 203 27.98 -1.44 -2.62
CA GLU A 203 28.64 -0.28 -3.23
C GLU A 203 27.78 0.99 -3.17
N SER A 204 26.51 0.87 -3.55
CA SER A 204 25.58 1.99 -3.73
C SER A 204 24.36 1.90 -2.81
N PHE A 205 24.35 0.97 -1.86
CA PHE A 205 23.23 0.61 -0.99
C PHE A 205 22.04 -0.06 -1.71
N LEU A 206 21.68 0.42 -2.90
CA LEU A 206 20.67 -0.14 -3.81
C LEU A 206 21.32 -0.49 -5.16
N ALA A 207 21.11 -1.70 -5.68
CA ALA A 207 21.88 -2.23 -6.82
C ALA A 207 21.34 -1.83 -8.21
N SER A 208 20.04 -1.56 -8.31
CA SER A 208 19.35 -1.39 -9.59
C SER A 208 18.12 -0.48 -9.48
N ILE A 209 17.60 -0.11 -10.65
CA ILE A 209 16.27 0.48 -10.82
C ILE A 209 15.29 -0.70 -10.83
N PRO A 210 14.55 -0.99 -9.75
CA PRO A 210 13.65 -2.13 -9.74
C PRO A 210 12.46 -1.85 -10.64
N THR A 211 11.97 -2.90 -11.31
CA THR A 211 10.67 -2.85 -12.00
C THR A 211 9.56 -2.86 -10.97
N MET A 212 8.72 -1.83 -11.01
CA MET A 212 7.45 -1.74 -10.30
C MET A 212 6.32 -1.73 -11.33
N TYR A 213 5.08 -1.81 -10.85
CA TYR A 213 3.90 -1.67 -11.69
C TYR A 213 3.03 -0.52 -11.20
N ALA A 214 2.76 0.44 -12.07
CA ALA A 214 1.74 1.46 -11.88
C ALA A 214 0.36 0.84 -12.08
N PHE A 215 -0.54 1.10 -11.14
CA PHE A 215 -1.90 0.58 -11.19
C PHE A 215 -2.73 1.27 -12.29
N PRO A 216 -3.71 0.57 -12.89
CA PRO A 216 -4.66 1.17 -13.82
C PRO A 216 -5.52 2.24 -13.12
N ARG A 217 -6.44 2.88 -13.84
CA ARG A 217 -7.40 3.82 -13.26
C ARG A 217 -8.29 3.13 -12.21
N LEU A 218 -7.96 3.32 -10.94
CA LEU A 218 -8.57 2.61 -9.82
C LEU A 218 -10.08 2.86 -9.70
N SER A 219 -10.55 4.08 -9.95
CA SER A 219 -12.01 4.37 -10.01
C SER A 219 -12.75 3.37 -10.91
N LEU A 220 -12.26 3.13 -12.13
CA LEU A 220 -12.87 2.19 -13.07
C LEU A 220 -12.72 0.72 -12.63
N VAL A 221 -11.58 0.37 -12.03
CA VAL A 221 -11.37 -0.98 -11.47
C VAL A 221 -12.42 -1.28 -10.40
N TYR A 222 -12.63 -0.36 -9.46
CA TYR A 222 -13.55 -0.57 -8.35
C TYR A 222 -15.02 -0.52 -8.79
N ASP A 223 -15.36 0.29 -9.80
CA ASP A 223 -16.69 0.24 -10.44
C ASP A 223 -16.94 -1.11 -11.12
N ALA A 224 -15.97 -1.62 -11.88
CA ALA A 224 -16.05 -2.94 -12.50
C ALA A 224 -16.12 -4.07 -11.46
N TRP A 225 -15.38 -3.92 -10.35
CA TRP A 225 -15.40 -4.87 -9.25
C TRP A 225 -16.78 -4.92 -8.60
N ARG A 226 -17.40 -3.76 -8.36
CA ARG A 226 -18.78 -3.71 -7.86
C ARG A 226 -19.74 -4.41 -8.81
N ALA A 227 -19.70 -4.09 -10.11
CA ALA A 227 -20.58 -4.70 -11.10
C ALA A 227 -20.43 -6.24 -11.12
N LEU A 228 -19.20 -6.74 -11.08
CA LEU A 228 -18.92 -8.17 -11.03
C LEU A 228 -19.50 -8.84 -9.76
N VAL A 229 -19.38 -8.20 -8.60
CA VAL A 229 -19.92 -8.73 -7.33
C VAL A 229 -21.44 -8.83 -7.38
N GLU A 230 -22.12 -7.78 -7.85
CA GLU A 230 -23.59 -7.74 -7.92
C GLU A 230 -24.11 -8.72 -8.98
N GLU A 231 -23.43 -8.85 -10.12
CA GLU A 231 -23.75 -9.83 -11.16
C GLU A 231 -23.62 -11.28 -10.66
N GLN A 232 -22.47 -11.63 -10.06
CA GLN A 232 -22.23 -12.97 -9.54
C GLN A 232 -23.16 -13.32 -8.38
N GLY A 233 -23.49 -12.32 -7.55
CA GLY A 233 -24.41 -12.47 -6.43
C GLY A 233 -25.85 -12.78 -6.84
N GLN A 234 -26.25 -12.58 -8.10
CA GLN A 234 -27.61 -12.88 -8.60
C GLN A 234 -28.72 -12.31 -7.69
N GLY A 235 -28.54 -11.07 -7.21
CA GLY A 235 -29.43 -10.40 -6.27
C GLY A 235 -29.20 -10.71 -4.78
N ALA A 236 -28.38 -11.72 -4.47
CA ALA A 236 -27.95 -12.06 -3.11
C ALA A 236 -26.68 -11.33 -2.66
N ALA A 237 -26.05 -10.50 -3.49
CA ALA A 237 -24.97 -9.61 -3.08
C ALA A 237 -25.26 -8.18 -3.52
N ARG A 238 -25.15 -7.22 -2.60
CA ARG A 238 -25.43 -5.80 -2.84
C ARG A 238 -24.35 -4.92 -2.22
N ILE A 239 -23.88 -3.93 -2.98
CA ILE A 239 -22.95 -2.91 -2.51
C ILE A 239 -23.71 -1.59 -2.41
N ILE A 240 -23.86 -1.08 -1.19
CA ILE A 240 -24.61 0.12 -0.90
C ILE A 240 -23.63 1.21 -0.44
N TYR A 241 -23.43 2.18 -1.33
CA TYR A 241 -22.67 3.40 -1.07
C TYR A 241 -23.49 4.39 -0.23
N ASN A 242 -22.82 5.47 0.20
CA ASN A 242 -23.43 6.55 0.96
C ASN A 242 -24.17 6.05 2.21
N ARG A 243 -23.61 5.03 2.88
CA ARG A 243 -24.18 4.40 4.07
C ARG A 243 -23.10 4.14 5.09
N GLU A 244 -23.12 4.92 6.16
CA GLU A 244 -22.18 4.75 7.27
C GLU A 244 -22.76 3.81 8.32
N VAL A 245 -21.98 2.80 8.71
CA VAL A 245 -22.25 2.02 9.92
C VAL A 245 -21.71 2.79 11.11
N THR A 246 -22.55 3.03 12.11
CA THR A 246 -22.22 3.86 13.28
C THR A 246 -21.92 3.05 14.52
N ARG A 247 -22.56 1.88 14.67
CA ARG A 247 -22.41 0.98 15.82
C ARG A 247 -22.78 -0.46 15.49
N VAL A 248 -22.15 -1.39 16.19
CA VAL A 248 -22.43 -2.83 16.15
C VAL A 248 -22.61 -3.37 17.56
N GLU A 249 -23.59 -4.24 17.75
CA GLU A 249 -23.80 -5.02 18.97
C GLU A 249 -23.96 -6.50 18.60
N ARG A 250 -23.20 -7.37 19.27
CA ARG A 250 -23.20 -8.81 18.98
C ARG A 250 -24.00 -9.52 20.05
N THR A 251 -24.97 -10.34 19.64
CA THR A 251 -25.83 -11.04 20.59
C THR A 251 -25.23 -12.40 20.95
N SER A 252 -25.41 -12.80 22.21
CA SER A 252 -25.01 -14.10 22.74
C SER A 252 -26.17 -15.09 22.85
N ASP A 253 -27.33 -14.76 22.28
CA ASP A 253 -28.51 -15.60 22.30
C ASP A 253 -28.36 -16.83 21.39
N LYS A 254 -29.22 -17.84 21.61
CA LYS A 254 -29.14 -19.13 20.90
C LYS A 254 -29.42 -19.03 19.39
N ALA A 255 -29.97 -17.90 18.93
CA ALA A 255 -30.10 -17.58 17.51
C ALA A 255 -28.80 -16.95 16.94
N GLY A 256 -28.02 -16.26 17.78
CA GLY A 256 -26.73 -15.64 17.43
C GLY A 256 -26.86 -14.53 16.39
N GLY A 257 -25.91 -13.60 16.38
CA GLY A 257 -25.80 -12.65 15.27
C GLY A 257 -25.34 -11.25 15.67
N VAL A 258 -25.53 -10.34 14.72
CA VAL A 258 -25.01 -8.99 14.71
C VAL A 258 -26.15 -8.02 14.49
N ARG A 259 -26.43 -7.17 15.48
CA ARG A 259 -27.28 -6.00 15.29
C ARG A 259 -26.41 -4.81 14.96
N MET A 260 -26.80 -4.05 13.96
CA MET A 260 -26.03 -2.92 13.47
C MET A 260 -26.91 -1.70 13.32
N TRP A 261 -26.29 -0.54 13.45
CA TRP A 261 -26.90 0.75 13.19
C TRP A 261 -26.17 1.43 12.05
N SER A 262 -26.94 2.01 11.12
CA SER A 262 -26.38 2.75 10.00
C SER A 262 -27.27 3.90 9.57
N ARG A 263 -26.66 4.89 8.93
CA ARG A 263 -27.33 6.10 8.44
C ARG A 263 -26.91 6.41 7.00
N PRO A 264 -27.79 7.00 6.18
CA PRO A 264 -27.40 7.50 4.87
C PRO A 264 -26.45 8.70 5.01
N THR A 265 -25.64 8.93 3.99
CA THR A 265 -24.68 10.03 3.89
C THR A 265 -24.75 10.69 2.50
N SER A 266 -24.08 11.82 2.32
CA SER A 266 -23.78 12.41 1.01
C SER A 266 -22.33 12.13 0.56
N GLY A 267 -21.71 11.08 1.13
CA GLY A 267 -20.30 10.75 0.93
C GLY A 267 -19.39 11.27 2.05
N THR A 268 -18.11 11.47 1.75
CA THR A 268 -17.10 11.98 2.68
C THR A 268 -16.36 13.18 2.11
N ASP A 269 -15.94 14.11 2.98
CA ASP A 269 -15.14 15.26 2.60
C ASP A 269 -13.63 14.93 2.51
N ASN A 270 -12.81 15.96 2.25
CA ASN A 270 -11.35 15.82 2.17
C ASN A 270 -10.67 15.47 3.50
N ASN A 271 -11.36 15.64 4.63
CA ASN A 271 -10.90 15.24 5.96
C ASN A 271 -11.34 13.81 6.31
N GLN A 272 -12.04 13.14 5.40
CA GLN A 272 -12.68 11.83 5.58
C GLN A 272 -13.83 11.82 6.59
N ASP A 273 -14.42 13.00 6.84
CA ASP A 273 -15.62 13.16 7.63
C ASP A 273 -16.85 12.91 6.76
N VAL A 274 -17.90 12.34 7.35
CA VAL A 274 -19.16 12.08 6.67
C VAL A 274 -19.90 13.40 6.42
N VAL A 275 -20.37 13.58 5.18
CA VAL A 275 -21.16 14.75 4.76
C VAL A 275 -22.65 14.43 4.88
N ASP A 276 -23.43 15.37 5.41
CA ASP A 276 -24.90 15.29 5.59
C ASP A 276 -25.39 13.95 6.20
N PRO A 277 -24.98 13.60 7.43
CA PRO A 277 -25.42 12.37 8.07
C PRO A 277 -26.93 12.40 8.32
N GLY A 278 -27.65 11.43 7.76
CA GLY A 278 -29.08 11.27 7.99
C GLY A 278 -29.44 10.53 9.27
N GLU A 279 -30.71 10.12 9.38
CA GLU A 279 -31.20 9.38 10.54
C GLU A 279 -30.69 7.94 10.56
N GLU A 280 -30.42 7.46 11.76
CA GLU A 280 -29.93 6.12 12.01
C GLU A 280 -31.08 5.10 11.96
N SER A 281 -30.81 3.97 11.34
CA SER A 281 -31.71 2.82 11.25
C SER A 281 -31.00 1.56 11.71
N GLN A 282 -31.77 0.56 12.13
CA GLN A 282 -31.25 -0.68 12.70
C GLN A 282 -31.56 -1.86 11.79
N GLU A 283 -30.57 -2.75 11.62
CA GLU A 283 -30.69 -4.00 10.87
C GLU A 283 -29.98 -5.15 11.62
N SER A 284 -30.28 -6.39 11.24
CA SER A 284 -29.67 -7.60 11.82
C SER A 284 -29.05 -8.48 10.74
N PHE A 285 -27.91 -9.08 11.05
CA PHE A 285 -27.14 -9.99 10.21
C PHE A 285 -26.65 -11.18 11.05
N ASP A 286 -26.30 -12.29 10.41
CA ASP A 286 -25.76 -13.45 11.11
C ASP A 286 -24.26 -13.26 11.40
N GLU A 287 -23.54 -12.65 10.46
CA GLU A 287 -22.08 -12.49 10.50
C GLU A 287 -21.67 -11.09 10.03
N ILE A 288 -20.57 -10.57 10.57
CA ILE A 288 -19.97 -9.30 10.13
C ILE A 288 -18.49 -9.45 9.78
N ILE A 289 -18.09 -8.86 8.65
CA ILE A 289 -16.70 -8.63 8.29
C ILE A 289 -16.43 -7.12 8.36
N ILE A 290 -15.62 -6.71 9.34
CA ILE A 290 -15.20 -5.33 9.50
C ILE A 290 -13.95 -5.11 8.65
N CYS A 291 -14.10 -4.32 7.59
CA CYS A 291 -13.07 -3.98 6.62
C CYS A 291 -12.61 -2.51 6.73
N THR A 292 -12.84 -1.90 7.89
CA THR A 292 -12.37 -0.57 8.25
C THR A 292 -11.01 -0.64 8.95
N ASP A 293 -10.41 0.51 9.24
CA ASP A 293 -9.23 0.57 10.09
C ASP A 293 -9.51 0.09 11.51
N ALA A 294 -8.49 -0.42 12.18
CA ALA A 294 -8.60 -0.99 13.52
C ALA A 294 -9.21 -0.03 14.57
N ASP A 295 -8.94 1.27 14.47
CA ASP A 295 -9.51 2.28 15.37
C ASP A 295 -11.01 2.49 15.12
N ALA A 296 -11.41 2.56 13.85
CA ALA A 296 -12.81 2.60 13.44
C ALA A 296 -13.54 1.31 13.87
N ALA A 297 -12.95 0.14 13.65
CA ALA A 297 -13.48 -1.14 14.10
C ALA A 297 -13.74 -1.14 15.62
N LEU A 298 -12.80 -0.58 16.41
CA LEU A 298 -12.96 -0.48 17.85
C LEU A 298 -14.08 0.50 18.26
N THR A 299 -14.22 1.62 17.55
CA THR A 299 -15.34 2.55 17.73
C THR A 299 -16.68 1.88 17.44
N LEU A 300 -16.78 1.13 16.33
CA LEU A 300 -18.00 0.41 15.94
C LEU A 300 -18.44 -0.60 17.00
N LEU A 301 -17.49 -1.36 17.54
CA LEU A 301 -17.75 -2.37 18.59
C LEU A 301 -18.04 -1.73 19.96
N GLY A 302 -17.45 -0.56 20.25
CA GLY A 302 -17.67 0.20 21.48
C GLY A 302 -17.57 -0.63 22.76
N LYS A 303 -18.66 -0.69 23.53
CA LYS A 303 -18.73 -1.43 24.80
C LYS A 303 -18.69 -2.95 24.60
N ASP A 304 -19.11 -3.42 23.43
CA ASP A 304 -19.24 -4.83 23.13
C ASP A 304 -17.88 -5.47 22.76
N ALA A 305 -16.87 -4.66 22.41
CA ALA A 305 -15.50 -5.15 22.23
C ALA A 305 -15.04 -5.98 23.45
N SER A 306 -14.46 -7.15 23.21
CA SER A 306 -13.82 -7.95 24.25
C SER A 306 -12.53 -7.29 24.73
N TRP A 307 -11.99 -7.75 25.87
CA TRP A 307 -10.69 -7.28 26.35
C TRP A 307 -9.58 -7.51 25.32
N LEU A 308 -9.57 -8.67 24.65
CA LEU A 308 -8.56 -9.00 23.66
C LEU A 308 -8.70 -8.17 22.38
N GLU A 309 -9.93 -7.91 21.92
CA GLU A 309 -10.16 -7.01 20.78
C GLU A 309 -9.69 -5.59 21.09
N ARG A 310 -9.99 -5.06 22.29
CA ARG A 310 -9.45 -3.76 22.73
C ARG A 310 -7.93 -3.72 22.71
N HIS A 311 -7.29 -4.79 23.16
CA HIS A 311 -5.83 -4.89 23.15
C HIS A 311 -5.26 -4.93 21.73
N VAL A 312 -5.77 -5.82 20.88
CA VAL A 312 -5.24 -6.07 19.53
C VAL A 312 -5.52 -4.90 18.59
N LEU A 313 -6.76 -4.41 18.55
CA LEU A 313 -7.17 -3.31 17.68
C LEU A 313 -6.61 -1.97 18.16
N GLY A 314 -6.64 -1.73 19.49
CA GLY A 314 -6.14 -0.48 20.09
C GLY A 314 -4.61 -0.33 20.03
N ASN A 315 -3.88 -1.41 19.76
CA ASN A 315 -2.43 -1.38 19.58
C ASN A 315 -2.01 -0.84 18.18
N VAL A 316 -2.91 -0.82 17.20
CA VAL A 316 -2.63 -0.26 15.88
C VAL A 316 -2.62 1.26 15.96
N LYS A 317 -1.47 1.87 15.68
CA LYS A 317 -1.32 3.33 15.70
C LYS A 317 -1.50 3.90 14.30
N TYR A 318 -2.37 4.90 14.18
CA TYR A 318 -2.52 5.72 12.98
C TYR A 318 -1.95 7.12 13.20
N LEU A 319 -1.49 7.74 12.11
CA LEU A 319 -1.02 9.13 12.05
C LEU A 319 -1.71 9.83 10.90
N TRP A 320 -2.01 11.11 11.04
CA TRP A 320 -2.66 11.89 10.00
C TRP A 320 -1.64 12.65 9.17
N ASP A 321 -1.72 12.47 7.87
CA ASP A 321 -0.84 13.06 6.87
C ASP A 321 -1.66 13.90 5.90
N ALA A 322 -1.02 14.94 5.36
CA ALA A 322 -1.59 15.78 4.31
C ALA A 322 -0.83 15.55 3.02
N THR A 323 -1.57 15.28 1.95
CA THR A 323 -1.04 15.23 0.60
C THR A 323 -1.46 16.48 -0.16
N VAL A 324 -0.51 17.15 -0.81
CA VAL A 324 -0.75 18.25 -1.75
C VAL A 324 -0.30 17.80 -3.12
N THR A 325 -1.23 17.75 -4.07
CA THR A 325 -0.92 17.53 -5.48
C THR A 325 -0.81 18.88 -6.17
N HIS A 326 0.28 19.13 -6.89
CA HIS A 326 0.60 20.43 -7.50
C HIS A 326 1.44 20.28 -8.76
N ASN A 327 1.55 21.34 -9.55
CA ASN A 327 2.52 21.43 -10.67
C ASN A 327 3.61 22.50 -10.43
N ASP A 328 3.87 22.84 -9.16
CA ASP A 328 4.89 23.81 -8.77
C ASP A 328 6.32 23.27 -8.93
N LEU A 329 6.91 23.46 -10.10
CA LEU A 329 8.29 23.09 -10.38
C LEU A 329 9.30 23.90 -9.54
N ALA A 330 9.01 25.17 -9.22
CA ALA A 330 9.93 26.00 -8.44
C ALA A 330 10.07 25.46 -7.01
N TYR A 331 8.97 25.02 -6.40
CA TYR A 331 9.00 24.29 -5.14
C TYR A 331 9.83 23.00 -5.25
N MET A 332 9.63 22.22 -6.31
CA MET A 332 10.38 20.98 -6.52
C MET A 332 11.88 21.22 -6.69
N GLU A 333 12.30 22.21 -7.48
CA GLU A 333 13.71 22.57 -7.67
C GLU A 333 14.33 23.19 -6.40
N LYS A 334 13.52 23.85 -5.55
CA LYS A 334 13.94 24.37 -4.25
C LYS A 334 14.29 23.24 -3.28
N TYR A 335 13.51 22.16 -3.25
CA TYR A 335 13.63 21.13 -2.22
C TYR A 335 14.26 19.80 -2.66
N TYR A 336 14.24 19.48 -3.95
CA TYR A 336 14.60 18.16 -4.48
C TYR A 336 15.55 18.25 -5.68
N ARG A 337 16.12 17.10 -6.09
CA ARG A 337 16.93 16.96 -7.31
C ARG A 337 16.09 16.35 -8.43
N VAL A 338 15.33 17.20 -9.11
CA VAL A 338 14.51 16.80 -10.28
C VAL A 338 15.29 16.76 -11.60
N ARG A 339 16.55 17.20 -11.60
CA ARG A 339 17.43 17.20 -12.79
C ARG A 339 18.76 16.53 -12.46
N TYR A 340 19.35 15.91 -13.49
CA TYR A 340 20.69 15.38 -13.41
C TYR A 340 21.72 16.51 -13.30
N ASP A 341 22.72 16.30 -12.46
CA ASP A 341 23.89 17.17 -12.32
C ASP A 341 25.14 16.27 -12.12
N PRO A 342 26.16 16.37 -13.00
CA PRO A 342 27.39 15.57 -12.86
C PRO A 342 28.10 15.73 -11.51
N SER A 343 27.93 16.86 -10.82
CA SER A 343 28.51 17.08 -9.49
C SER A 343 27.96 16.14 -8.42
N LEU A 344 26.83 15.48 -8.68
CA LEU A 344 26.21 14.51 -7.78
C LEU A 344 26.90 13.14 -7.80
N CYS A 345 27.69 12.85 -8.84
CA CYS A 345 28.34 11.56 -9.03
C CYS A 345 29.43 11.32 -7.99
N SER A 346 29.67 10.04 -7.69
CA SER A 346 30.82 9.56 -6.92
C SER A 346 32.13 10.10 -7.50
N LYS A 347 33.05 10.47 -6.61
CA LYS A 347 34.40 10.94 -6.98
C LYS A 347 35.43 9.80 -6.99
N GLU A 348 35.03 8.59 -6.61
CA GLU A 348 35.90 7.42 -6.45
C GLU A 348 35.69 6.39 -7.57
N GLY A 349 36.78 5.74 -8.01
CA GLY A 349 36.74 4.66 -9.00
C GLY A 349 36.17 5.09 -10.35
N LEU A 350 36.61 6.25 -10.86
CA LEU A 350 36.17 6.80 -12.15
C LEU A 350 36.66 6.00 -13.36
N ASP A 351 37.62 5.10 -13.15
CA ASP A 351 38.12 4.12 -14.11
C ASP A 351 37.24 2.87 -14.22
N ASP A 352 36.24 2.72 -13.34
CA ASP A 352 35.28 1.62 -13.37
C ASP A 352 34.29 1.77 -14.53
N ALA A 353 34.35 0.82 -15.47
CA ALA A 353 33.52 0.82 -16.68
C ALA A 353 32.01 0.72 -16.37
N ASP A 354 31.61 0.01 -15.31
CA ASP A 354 30.20 -0.13 -14.95
C ASP A 354 29.66 1.12 -14.26
N LYS A 355 30.49 1.82 -13.47
CA LYS A 355 30.13 3.15 -12.97
C LYS A 355 29.96 4.16 -14.10
N GLN A 356 30.86 4.16 -15.08
CA GLN A 356 30.77 5.08 -16.22
C GLN A 356 29.47 4.86 -17.03
N LYS A 357 29.08 3.61 -17.24
CA LYS A 357 27.77 3.28 -17.86
C LYS A 357 26.59 3.85 -17.07
N LYS A 358 26.61 3.77 -15.74
CA LYS A 358 25.57 4.35 -14.88
C LYS A 358 25.52 5.88 -14.98
N PHE A 359 26.67 6.55 -15.04
CA PHE A 359 26.73 8.01 -15.23
C PHE A 359 26.20 8.43 -16.61
N ASP A 360 26.59 7.72 -17.66
CA ASP A 360 26.12 7.97 -19.03
C ASP A 360 24.61 7.72 -19.16
N PHE A 361 24.10 6.69 -18.49
CA PHE A 361 22.66 6.43 -18.38
C PHE A 361 21.96 7.60 -17.67
N ALA A 362 22.42 7.99 -16.48
CA ALA A 362 21.80 9.07 -15.70
C ALA A 362 21.78 10.40 -16.48
N LYS A 363 22.83 10.72 -17.22
CA LYS A 363 22.89 11.93 -18.06
C LYS A 363 21.75 12.03 -19.07
N ARG A 364 21.20 10.89 -19.53
CA ARG A 364 20.14 10.84 -20.55
C ARG A 364 18.77 10.48 -19.98
N HIS A 365 18.73 9.76 -18.85
CA HIS A 365 17.54 9.07 -18.38
C HIS A 365 17.24 9.30 -16.89
N PHE A 366 17.94 10.20 -16.21
CA PHE A 366 17.62 10.54 -14.82
C PHE A 366 16.25 11.22 -14.73
N SER A 367 15.27 10.44 -14.29
CA SER A 367 13.87 10.81 -14.18
C SER A 367 13.31 10.19 -12.89
N PRO A 368 13.77 10.66 -11.71
CA PRO A 368 13.30 10.16 -10.42
C PRO A 368 11.81 10.38 -10.28
N LEU A 369 11.11 9.34 -9.82
CA LEU A 369 9.68 9.41 -9.54
C LEU A 369 9.37 9.46 -8.04
N TYR A 370 10.34 9.11 -7.20
CA TYR A 370 10.29 9.30 -5.75
C TYR A 370 11.37 10.26 -5.28
N PHE A 371 10.98 11.16 -4.38
CA PHE A 371 11.86 12.08 -3.70
C PHE A 371 11.67 11.97 -2.20
N VAL A 372 12.77 11.85 -1.45
CA VAL A 372 12.73 11.88 0.01
C VAL A 372 13.82 12.81 0.51
N ARG A 373 13.46 13.74 1.39
CA ARG A 373 14.42 14.62 2.07
C ARG A 373 14.17 14.61 3.56
N SER A 374 15.21 14.85 4.33
CA SER A 374 15.08 15.08 5.77
C SER A 374 14.94 16.57 6.07
N TYR A 375 14.30 16.93 7.18
CA TYR A 375 14.24 18.32 7.60
C TYR A 375 15.59 18.77 8.18
N PRO A 376 16.09 19.99 7.85
CA PRO A 376 17.39 20.46 8.35
C PRO A 376 17.50 20.50 9.89
N ASN A 377 16.40 20.83 10.57
CA ASN A 377 16.34 20.96 12.03
C ASN A 377 16.18 19.61 12.76
N ASP A 378 15.69 18.58 12.06
CA ASP A 378 15.57 17.22 12.60
C ASP A 378 15.67 16.20 11.45
N LYS A 379 16.88 15.66 11.26
CA LYS A 379 17.16 14.73 10.16
C LYS A 379 16.49 13.36 10.31
N ARG A 380 15.80 13.11 11.44
CA ARG A 380 15.01 11.89 11.67
C ARG A 380 13.59 12.01 11.12
N ARG A 381 13.18 13.23 10.74
CA ARG A 381 11.88 13.53 10.14
C ARG A 381 12.07 13.82 8.66
N VAL A 382 11.12 13.37 7.86
CA VAL A 382 11.24 13.42 6.40
C VAL A 382 10.02 14.05 5.75
N GLU A 383 10.24 14.56 4.55
CA GLU A 383 9.22 14.97 3.59
C GLU A 383 9.41 14.14 2.33
N MET A 384 8.30 13.73 1.73
CA MET A 384 8.32 12.90 0.53
C MET A 384 7.57 13.60 -0.58
N SER A 385 8.05 13.47 -1.81
CA SER A 385 7.34 13.91 -3.00
C SER A 385 7.43 12.86 -4.09
N PHE A 386 6.45 12.85 -4.97
CA PHE A 386 6.29 11.89 -6.06
C PHE A 386 6.09 12.68 -7.34
N ASP A 387 6.76 12.26 -8.41
CA ASP A 387 6.44 12.74 -9.75
C ASP A 387 5.45 11.76 -10.39
N LEU A 388 4.16 12.14 -10.36
CA LEU A 388 3.09 11.32 -10.89
C LEU A 388 3.17 11.21 -12.41
N THR A 389 3.78 12.19 -13.08
CA THR A 389 3.99 12.20 -14.53
C THR A 389 5.04 11.17 -14.95
N CYS A 390 6.08 10.96 -14.13
CA CYS A 390 7.04 9.88 -14.34
C CYS A 390 6.52 8.50 -13.89
N TYR A 391 5.66 8.46 -12.88
CA TYR A 391 5.14 7.19 -12.34
C TYR A 391 4.01 6.64 -13.22
N GLN A 392 3.02 7.47 -13.54
CA GLN A 392 1.73 6.97 -14.02
C GLN A 392 1.67 6.97 -15.56
N PRO A 393 1.32 5.83 -16.17
CA PRO A 393 1.50 5.61 -17.60
C PRO A 393 0.61 6.50 -18.49
N GLN A 394 -0.52 6.98 -17.99
CA GLN A 394 -1.45 7.81 -18.76
C GLN A 394 -0.92 9.20 -19.11
N PHE A 395 0.22 9.61 -18.55
CA PHE A 395 0.94 10.81 -18.97
C PHE A 395 1.81 10.59 -20.20
N ASP A 396 1.95 9.34 -20.64
CA ASP A 396 2.59 8.97 -21.90
C ASP A 396 1.52 8.61 -22.93
N GLU A 397 1.44 9.38 -24.03
CA GLU A 397 0.47 9.18 -25.12
C GLU A 397 0.58 7.78 -25.75
N ALA A 398 1.74 7.12 -25.61
CA ALA A 398 1.97 5.76 -26.13
C ALA A 398 1.35 4.65 -25.27
N SER A 399 0.85 4.95 -24.06
CA SER A 399 0.36 3.93 -23.14
C SER A 399 -1.15 3.67 -23.27
N SER A 400 -1.53 2.41 -23.46
CA SER A 400 -2.94 1.98 -23.44
C SER A 400 -3.38 1.67 -22.01
N TYR A 401 -4.16 2.56 -21.39
CA TYR A 401 -4.66 2.44 -20.01
C TYR A 401 -6.17 2.13 -19.91
N ALA A 402 -6.82 1.77 -21.03
CA ALA A 402 -8.25 1.55 -21.12
C ALA A 402 -8.69 0.14 -20.65
N PRO A 403 -9.94 -0.03 -20.17
CA PRO A 403 -10.54 -1.36 -20.01
C PRO A 403 -10.53 -2.05 -21.40
N HIS A 404 -9.96 -3.25 -21.46
CA HIS A 404 -9.67 -3.96 -22.71
C HIS A 404 -8.52 -3.41 -23.58
N ALA A 405 -7.52 -2.74 -23.01
CA ALA A 405 -6.21 -2.69 -23.65
C ALA A 405 -5.77 -4.15 -23.89
N SER A 406 -5.98 -4.63 -25.11
CA SER A 406 -5.87 -6.02 -25.47
C SER A 406 -4.52 -6.57 -25.00
N ALA A 407 -4.53 -7.76 -24.40
CA ALA A 407 -3.34 -8.60 -24.24
C ALA A 407 -2.65 -8.95 -25.59
N GLU A 408 -3.11 -8.35 -26.70
CA GLU A 408 -2.57 -8.42 -28.05
C GLU A 408 -1.65 -7.25 -28.43
N ALA A 409 -1.25 -6.39 -27.48
CA ALA A 409 0.09 -5.80 -27.56
C ALA A 409 1.12 -6.92 -27.31
N LYS A 410 1.13 -7.95 -28.16
CA LYS A 410 2.26 -8.86 -28.29
C LYS A 410 3.44 -7.96 -28.62
N PRO A 411 4.53 -7.94 -27.84
CA PRO A 411 5.79 -7.52 -28.43
C PRO A 411 5.96 -8.44 -29.63
N GLY A 412 6.03 -7.87 -30.83
CA GLY A 412 6.44 -8.64 -32.00
C GLY A 412 7.72 -9.41 -31.66
N PRO A 413 7.99 -10.57 -32.25
CA PRO A 413 9.18 -11.34 -31.93
C PRO A 413 10.41 -10.51 -32.28
N SER A 414 10.92 -9.72 -31.34
CA SER A 414 12.26 -9.19 -31.38
C SER A 414 13.15 -10.37 -31.02
N SER A 415 13.86 -10.86 -32.02
CA SER A 415 14.75 -12.02 -31.94
C SER A 415 16.02 -11.75 -31.12
N ASP A 416 15.96 -10.91 -30.09
CA ASP A 416 17.10 -10.57 -29.23
C ASP A 416 16.62 -10.49 -27.77
N SER A 417 16.61 -11.63 -27.08
CA SER A 417 16.18 -11.80 -25.69
C SER A 417 17.13 -11.20 -24.64
N ASN A 418 17.83 -10.10 -24.94
CA ASN A 418 18.85 -9.49 -24.07
C ASN A 418 18.88 -7.95 -24.05
N LYS A 419 17.84 -7.26 -24.54
CA LYS A 419 17.70 -5.81 -24.34
C LYS A 419 16.54 -5.54 -23.39
N GLU A 420 16.88 -5.26 -22.13
CA GLU A 420 15.96 -4.65 -21.18
C GLU A 420 15.53 -3.28 -21.73
N GLU A 421 14.36 -3.19 -22.35
CA GLU A 421 13.69 -1.92 -22.64
C GLU A 421 13.26 -1.30 -21.30
N GLN A 422 14.12 -0.46 -20.72
CA GLN A 422 13.79 0.31 -19.52
C GLN A 422 12.95 1.53 -19.92
N PRO A 423 11.89 1.86 -19.16
CA PRO A 423 10.89 2.83 -19.57
C PRO A 423 11.52 4.23 -19.77
N PHE A 424 11.20 4.82 -20.91
CA PHE A 424 11.69 6.11 -21.39
C PHE A 424 11.22 7.26 -20.47
N PRO A 425 11.96 8.38 -20.39
CA PRO A 425 11.52 9.56 -19.63
C PRO A 425 10.17 10.06 -20.14
N ALA A 426 9.37 10.65 -19.25
CA ALA A 426 8.07 11.19 -19.60
C ALA A 426 8.18 12.14 -20.81
N SER A 427 7.28 11.95 -21.79
CA SER A 427 7.20 12.81 -22.98
C SER A 427 6.72 14.23 -22.65
N THR A 428 6.05 14.38 -21.49
CA THR A 428 5.57 15.65 -20.97
C THR A 428 6.75 16.53 -20.50
N PRO A 429 6.79 17.83 -20.87
CA PRO A 429 7.81 18.76 -20.35
C PRO A 429 7.73 18.93 -18.82
N LEU A 430 8.87 19.06 -18.14
CA LEU A 430 8.94 19.11 -16.67
C LEU A 430 8.06 20.19 -16.04
N GLU A 431 7.85 21.31 -16.73
CA GLU A 431 7.00 22.42 -16.28
C GLU A 431 5.50 22.06 -16.19
N LYS A 432 5.10 20.98 -16.87
CA LYS A 432 3.74 20.43 -16.86
C LYS A 432 3.60 19.20 -15.95
N HIS A 433 4.69 18.73 -15.34
CA HIS A 433 4.63 17.56 -14.48
C HIS A 433 3.70 17.80 -13.28
N VAL A 434 3.03 16.73 -12.90
CA VAL A 434 2.17 16.68 -11.72
C VAL A 434 2.95 16.01 -10.60
N PHE A 435 3.17 16.75 -9.53
CA PHE A 435 3.83 16.30 -8.32
C PHE A 435 2.82 16.06 -7.21
N GLN A 436 3.14 15.14 -6.32
CA GLN A 436 2.38 14.88 -5.11
C GLN A 436 3.32 14.88 -3.92
N THR A 437 3.22 15.91 -3.07
CA THR A 437 4.06 16.06 -1.88
C THR A 437 3.27 15.71 -0.62
N ILE A 438 3.89 14.90 0.24
CA ILE A 438 3.29 14.35 1.46
C ILE A 438 3.96 14.96 2.69
N PHE A 439 3.12 15.52 3.54
CA PHE A 439 3.48 16.12 4.82
C PHE A 439 3.01 15.21 5.95
N LEU A 440 3.98 14.68 6.70
CA LEU A 440 3.79 13.53 7.56
C LEU A 440 3.57 13.96 9.01
N ASP A 441 2.57 13.37 9.65
CA ASP A 441 2.10 13.60 11.02
C ASP A 441 1.66 15.05 11.29
N ASN A 442 0.36 15.26 11.50
CA ASN A 442 -0.22 16.58 11.77
C ASN A 442 -0.02 17.11 13.20
N SER A 443 0.73 16.39 14.05
CA SER A 443 1.07 16.89 15.39
C SER A 443 1.74 18.27 15.33
N LEU A 444 1.58 19.08 16.39
CA LEU A 444 2.19 20.41 16.45
C LEU A 444 3.71 20.41 16.30
N GLU A 445 4.38 19.31 16.67
CA GLU A 445 5.83 19.17 16.53
C GLU A 445 6.24 18.94 15.06
N SER A 446 5.46 18.13 14.34
CA SER A 446 5.71 17.76 12.95
C SER A 446 5.25 18.84 11.97
N SER A 447 4.04 19.38 12.15
CA SER A 447 3.46 20.39 11.26
C SER A 447 4.26 21.70 11.18
N ARG A 448 5.00 22.08 12.23
CA ARG A 448 5.90 23.24 12.22
C ARG A 448 7.10 23.10 11.27
N LEU A 449 7.43 21.88 10.86
CA LEU A 449 8.53 21.62 9.93
C LEU A 449 8.07 21.65 8.48
N TRP A 450 6.77 21.45 8.23
CA TRP A 450 6.22 21.28 6.90
C TRP A 450 6.54 22.47 6.01
N SER A 451 7.00 22.19 4.78
CA SER A 451 7.18 23.21 3.76
C SER A 451 5.90 23.44 2.92
N LYS A 452 4.74 23.01 3.42
CA LYS A 452 3.47 23.03 2.69
C LYS A 452 3.10 24.41 2.18
N ASP A 453 3.34 25.44 2.99
CA ASP A 453 2.99 26.83 2.68
C ASP A 453 3.95 27.48 1.66
N ASP A 454 5.06 26.80 1.30
CA ASP A 454 5.95 27.24 0.23
C ASP A 454 5.46 26.85 -1.16
N ILE A 455 4.48 25.94 -1.26
CA ILE A 455 3.88 25.56 -2.54
C ILE A 455 3.00 26.72 -3.01
N ASN A 456 3.21 27.19 -4.24
CA ASN A 456 2.40 28.24 -4.84
C ASN A 456 0.91 27.80 -4.87
N PRO A 457 0.00 28.54 -4.21
CA PRO A 457 -1.43 28.20 -4.18
C PRO A 457 -2.06 28.04 -5.58
N ASP A 458 -1.62 28.82 -6.56
CA ASP A 458 -2.14 28.77 -7.94
C ASP A 458 -1.72 27.49 -8.71
N SER A 459 -0.68 26.81 -8.20
CA SER A 459 -0.18 25.56 -8.73
C SER A 459 -0.78 24.33 -8.04
N VAL A 460 -1.60 24.52 -6.99
CA VAL A 460 -2.24 23.42 -6.26
C VAL A 460 -3.40 22.86 -7.10
N ILE A 461 -3.35 21.57 -7.36
CA ILE A 461 -4.39 20.81 -8.06
C ILE A 461 -5.41 20.29 -7.05
N MET A 462 -4.94 19.69 -5.96
CA MET A 462 -5.80 19.20 -4.88
C MET A 462 -5.03 19.00 -3.57
N GLN A 463 -5.78 18.94 -2.47
CA GLN A 463 -5.27 18.56 -1.15
C GLN A 463 -6.14 17.46 -0.56
N LYS A 464 -5.52 16.48 0.12
CA LYS A 464 -6.22 15.35 0.70
C LYS A 464 -5.62 14.98 2.05
N TRP A 465 -6.47 14.75 3.05
CA TRP A 465 -6.05 14.18 4.31
C TRP A 465 -6.24 12.68 4.31
N TRP A 466 -5.28 12.00 4.93
CA TRP A 466 -5.38 10.58 5.11
C TRP A 466 -4.64 10.12 6.34
N LYS A 467 -5.04 8.95 6.81
CA LYS A 467 -4.40 8.31 7.94
C LYS A 467 -3.51 7.17 7.49
N GLN A 468 -2.33 7.15 8.06
CA GLN A 468 -1.31 6.16 7.80
C GLN A 468 -1.16 5.23 9.01
N GLN A 469 -1.19 3.92 8.76
CA GLN A 469 -0.76 2.95 9.76
C GLN A 469 0.74 3.06 10.04
N SER A 470 1.12 3.14 11.31
CA SER A 470 2.51 3.09 11.73
C SER A 470 3.02 1.65 11.83
N HIS A 471 4.15 1.33 11.18
CA HIS A 471 4.79 0.01 11.23
C HIS A 471 5.80 -0.14 12.38
N ARG A 472 5.55 0.53 13.49
CA ARG A 472 6.42 0.43 14.65
C ARG A 472 6.44 -0.99 15.19
N TRP A 473 7.52 -1.38 15.86
CA TRP A 473 7.69 -2.72 16.41
C TRP A 473 6.52 -3.17 17.33
N GLN A 474 5.83 -2.25 18.01
CA GLN A 474 4.67 -2.58 18.84
C GLN A 474 3.54 -3.23 18.04
N HIS A 475 3.37 -2.89 16.75
CA HIS A 475 2.37 -3.53 15.88
C HIS A 475 2.61 -5.04 15.78
N TYR A 476 3.88 -5.42 15.60
CA TYR A 476 4.31 -6.81 15.47
C TYR A 476 4.40 -7.55 16.81
N ALA A 477 4.35 -6.85 17.93
CA ALA A 477 4.28 -7.44 19.26
C ALA A 477 2.83 -7.58 19.78
N GLY A 478 1.97 -6.59 19.51
CA GLY A 478 0.66 -6.43 20.13
C GLY A 478 -0.54 -6.63 19.21
N THR A 479 -0.35 -6.69 17.89
CA THR A 479 -1.45 -6.93 16.95
C THR A 479 -1.23 -8.19 16.12
N VAL A 480 -0.20 -8.23 15.27
CA VAL A 480 -0.03 -9.30 14.26
C VAL A 480 -0.08 -10.73 14.85
N PRO A 481 0.63 -11.05 15.96
CA PRO A 481 0.62 -12.42 16.51
C PRO A 481 -0.72 -12.85 17.10
N TRP A 482 -1.61 -11.90 17.39
CA TRP A 482 -2.83 -12.12 18.16
C TRP A 482 -4.10 -12.03 17.31
N MET A 483 -3.99 -11.67 16.03
CA MET A 483 -5.13 -11.56 15.11
C MET A 483 -6.00 -12.82 15.08
N GLY A 484 -5.38 -14.00 15.01
CA GLY A 484 -6.11 -15.27 14.97
C GLY A 484 -6.91 -15.61 16.22
N LEU A 485 -6.65 -14.94 17.35
CA LEU A 485 -7.44 -15.13 18.58
C LEU A 485 -8.74 -14.35 18.58
N ILE A 486 -8.83 -13.24 17.83
CA ILE A 486 -10.04 -12.41 17.74
C ILE A 486 -10.86 -12.71 16.48
N ASN A 487 -10.22 -13.17 15.41
CA ASN A 487 -10.87 -13.41 14.13
C ASN A 487 -11.79 -14.64 14.15
N GLY A 488 -13.04 -14.49 13.68
CA GLY A 488 -14.04 -15.55 13.68
C GLY A 488 -14.59 -15.87 15.07
N LYS A 489 -14.54 -14.90 15.98
CA LYS A 489 -15.18 -14.96 17.31
C LYS A 489 -16.34 -13.97 17.34
N ASN A 490 -17.36 -14.28 18.13
CA ASN A 490 -18.53 -13.41 18.32
C ASN A 490 -19.16 -12.96 16.98
N HIS A 491 -19.28 -13.88 16.02
CA HIS A 491 -19.81 -13.59 14.68
C HIS A 491 -19.07 -12.45 13.93
N THR A 492 -17.79 -12.23 14.25
CA THR A 492 -17.00 -11.08 13.77
C THR A 492 -15.71 -11.54 13.11
N TYR A 493 -15.42 -10.96 11.95
CA TYR A 493 -14.16 -11.09 11.22
C TYR A 493 -13.58 -9.70 10.95
N PHE A 494 -12.25 -9.62 10.90
CA PHE A 494 -11.51 -8.40 10.64
C PHE A 494 -10.62 -8.60 9.42
N ALA A 495 -10.69 -7.69 8.48
CA ALA A 495 -9.85 -7.67 7.28
C ALA A 495 -9.38 -6.25 6.99
N GLY A 496 -8.20 -6.10 6.42
CA GLY A 496 -7.57 -4.82 6.16
C GLY A 496 -6.06 -4.96 6.05
N ALA A 497 -5.41 -3.97 5.42
CA ALA A 497 -3.96 -3.99 5.29
C ALA A 497 -3.26 -4.04 6.68
N TRP A 498 -3.89 -3.41 7.68
CA TRP A 498 -3.35 -3.29 9.03
C TRP A 498 -3.22 -4.61 9.77
N THR A 499 -3.86 -5.70 9.34
CA THR A 499 -3.79 -6.99 10.04
C THR A 499 -2.38 -7.58 10.06
N ILE A 500 -1.54 -7.23 9.07
CA ILE A 500 -0.15 -7.68 8.97
C ILE A 500 0.76 -6.49 8.66
N LEU A 501 0.58 -5.89 7.48
CA LEU A 501 1.47 -4.88 6.92
C LEU A 501 0.70 -4.05 5.89
N ASN A 502 0.78 -2.72 6.00
CA ASN A 502 0.08 -1.77 5.13
C ASN A 502 0.44 -1.92 3.64
N MET A 503 -0.20 -2.84 2.93
CA MET A 503 -0.06 -3.09 1.50
C MET A 503 -1.43 -3.40 0.89
N HIS A 504 -1.65 -2.96 -0.35
CA HIS A 504 -2.88 -3.29 -1.09
C HIS A 504 -3.08 -4.81 -1.22
N GLU A 505 -2.01 -5.56 -1.48
CA GLU A 505 -2.03 -7.02 -1.54
C GLU A 505 -2.54 -7.66 -0.24
N ILE A 506 -2.05 -7.20 0.92
CA ILE A 506 -2.50 -7.72 2.22
C ILE A 506 -3.97 -7.37 2.45
N ALA A 507 -4.42 -6.18 2.05
CA ALA A 507 -5.83 -5.83 2.14
C ALA A 507 -6.69 -6.81 1.32
N VAL A 508 -6.36 -7.02 0.04
CA VAL A 508 -7.06 -7.97 -0.85
C VAL A 508 -7.09 -9.37 -0.24
N VAL A 509 -5.91 -9.88 0.15
CA VAL A 509 -5.77 -11.25 0.68
C VAL A 509 -6.48 -11.42 2.02
N SER A 510 -6.45 -10.43 2.91
CA SER A 510 -7.16 -10.48 4.19
C SER A 510 -8.67 -10.54 4.02
N GLY A 511 -9.22 -9.85 3.02
CA GLY A 511 -10.64 -9.94 2.65
C GLY A 511 -11.02 -11.34 2.19
N PHE A 512 -10.22 -11.93 1.29
CA PHE A 512 -10.39 -13.32 0.89
C PHE A 512 -10.28 -14.28 2.07
N ALA A 513 -9.35 -14.06 3.00
CA ALA A 513 -9.17 -14.93 4.16
C ALA A 513 -10.40 -14.89 5.09
N ALA A 514 -10.98 -13.71 5.34
CA ALA A 514 -12.21 -13.59 6.12
C ALA A 514 -13.40 -14.32 5.47
N ALA A 515 -13.65 -14.09 4.17
CA ALA A 515 -14.69 -14.79 3.42
C ALA A 515 -14.46 -16.31 3.38
N TYR A 516 -13.22 -16.75 3.20
CA TYR A 516 -12.85 -18.16 3.21
C TYR A 516 -13.15 -18.83 4.55
N ARG A 517 -12.92 -18.13 5.67
CA ARG A 517 -13.24 -18.61 7.02
C ARG A 517 -14.74 -18.75 7.27
N LEU A 518 -15.57 -17.93 6.62
CA LEU A 518 -17.02 -18.08 6.57
C LEU A 518 -17.48 -19.21 5.63
N GLY A 519 -16.57 -19.79 4.86
CA GLY A 519 -16.84 -20.95 4.01
C GLY A 519 -16.94 -20.65 2.51
N ALA A 520 -16.61 -19.45 2.06
CA ALA A 520 -16.44 -19.15 0.64
C ALA A 520 -15.21 -19.86 0.03
N ALA A 521 -15.16 -19.99 -1.29
CA ALA A 521 -13.99 -20.43 -2.02
C ALA A 521 -12.94 -19.32 -2.14
N TYR A 522 -11.67 -19.69 -2.15
CA TYR A 522 -10.60 -18.78 -2.52
C TYR A 522 -10.48 -18.74 -4.05
N PRO A 523 -10.62 -17.57 -4.71
CA PRO A 523 -10.80 -17.49 -6.16
C PRO A 523 -9.58 -17.87 -7.00
N PHE A 524 -8.37 -17.84 -6.42
CA PHE A 524 -7.11 -18.07 -7.15
C PHE A 524 -6.40 -19.35 -6.69
N LEU A 525 -7.16 -20.38 -6.33
CA LEU A 525 -6.62 -21.61 -5.76
C LEU A 525 -5.59 -22.32 -6.66
N ASN A 526 -5.71 -22.16 -7.97
CA ASN A 526 -4.84 -22.77 -8.98
C ASN A 526 -3.58 -21.95 -9.31
N ASP A 527 -3.46 -20.73 -8.78
CA ASP A 527 -2.24 -19.92 -8.91
C ASP A 527 -1.38 -20.08 -7.65
N GLU A 528 -0.28 -20.82 -7.76
CA GLU A 528 0.62 -21.09 -6.63
C GLU A 528 1.27 -19.81 -6.07
N LYS A 529 1.46 -18.77 -6.88
CA LYS A 529 2.02 -17.49 -6.42
C LYS A 529 0.99 -16.71 -5.60
N CYS A 530 -0.26 -16.64 -6.05
CA CYS A 530 -1.36 -16.04 -5.28
C CYS A 530 -1.59 -16.82 -3.97
N LYS A 531 -1.68 -18.16 -4.08
CA LYS A 531 -1.94 -19.10 -2.98
C LYS A 531 -0.90 -19.03 -1.87
N ARG A 532 0.38 -18.79 -2.22
CA ARG A 532 1.48 -18.69 -1.25
C ARG A 532 1.20 -17.61 -0.19
N LEU A 533 0.92 -16.38 -0.62
CA LEU A 533 0.66 -15.28 0.32
C LEU A 533 -0.68 -15.46 1.03
N PHE A 534 -1.71 -15.97 0.32
CA PHE A 534 -2.99 -16.30 0.93
C PHE A 534 -2.85 -17.27 2.10
N THR A 535 -2.06 -18.33 1.94
CA THR A 535 -1.82 -19.33 2.99
C THR A 535 -1.12 -18.70 4.21
N LEU A 536 -0.13 -17.83 3.98
CA LEU A 536 0.57 -17.11 5.04
C LEU A 536 -0.37 -16.16 5.80
N CYS A 537 -1.20 -15.41 5.08
CA CYS A 537 -2.17 -14.50 5.68
C CYS A 537 -3.26 -15.25 6.45
N LEU A 538 -3.75 -16.39 5.94
CA LEU A 538 -4.72 -17.23 6.63
C LEU A 538 -4.16 -17.78 7.96
N ALA A 539 -2.89 -18.20 7.94
CA ALA A 539 -2.20 -18.66 9.15
C ALA A 539 -1.99 -17.52 10.16
N ALA A 540 -1.55 -16.35 9.72
CA ALA A 540 -1.28 -15.21 10.60
C ALA A 540 -2.58 -14.58 11.16
N ASN A 541 -3.56 -14.29 10.29
CA ASN A 541 -4.76 -13.55 10.66
C ASN A 541 -5.81 -14.41 11.36
N HIS A 542 -5.88 -15.71 11.04
CA HIS A 542 -6.97 -16.59 11.51
C HIS A 542 -6.46 -17.85 12.23
N MET A 543 -5.15 -18.02 12.41
CA MET A 543 -4.55 -19.26 12.97
C MET A 543 -5.07 -20.53 12.28
N ALA A 544 -5.34 -20.42 10.97
CA ALA A 544 -5.97 -21.46 10.19
C ALA A 544 -5.06 -21.93 9.05
N ARG A 545 -5.32 -23.16 8.59
CA ARG A 545 -4.70 -23.72 7.38
C ARG A 545 -5.74 -23.78 6.28
N LEU A 546 -5.28 -23.98 5.05
CA LEU A 546 -6.18 -24.35 3.94
C LEU A 546 -7.02 -25.57 4.35
N ARG A 547 -8.29 -25.56 3.93
CA ARG A 547 -9.20 -26.71 4.00
C ARG A 547 -8.59 -27.88 3.25
N ARG A 548 -9.02 -29.09 3.61
CA ARG A 548 -8.39 -30.33 3.13
C ARG A 548 -8.48 -30.46 1.61
N GLU A 549 -9.65 -30.16 1.07
CA GLU A 549 -9.97 -30.15 -0.36
C GLU A 549 -9.16 -29.11 -1.17
N ASP A 550 -8.65 -28.07 -0.51
CA ASP A 550 -7.92 -26.97 -1.15
C ASP A 550 -6.38 -27.20 -1.11
N ARG A 551 -5.91 -28.32 -0.54
CA ARG A 551 -4.49 -28.69 -0.47
C ARG A 551 -4.09 -29.55 -1.66
N ASN A 552 -2.98 -29.20 -2.32
CA ASN A 552 -2.36 -30.05 -3.34
C ASN A 552 -1.29 -30.94 -2.68
N GLY A 553 -1.31 -32.27 -2.92
CA GLY A 553 -0.25 -33.21 -2.53
C GLY A 553 -0.61 -34.27 -1.48
N ILE A 554 0.32 -35.21 -1.25
CA ILE A 554 0.12 -36.48 -0.49
C ILE A 554 -0.18 -36.27 1.02
N PHE A 555 -0.05 -35.05 1.54
CA PHE A 555 -0.40 -34.68 2.93
C PHE A 555 -1.64 -33.76 3.03
N ALA A 556 -2.57 -33.85 2.07
CA ALA A 556 -3.87 -33.19 2.12
C ALA A 556 -4.71 -33.58 3.35
#